data_AF-A0A5K1U4N2-F1
#
_entry.id   AF-A0A5K1U4N2-F1
#
_cell.length_a   1.000
_cell.length_b   1.000
_cell.length_c   1.000
_cell.angle_alpha   90.00
_cell.angle_beta   90.00
_cell.angle_gamma   90.00
#
_symmetry.space_group_name_H-M   'P 1'
#
loop_
_entity.id
_entity.type
_entity.pdbx_description
1 polymer ?
#
loop_
_entity_poly.entity_id
_entity_poly.type
_entity_poly.pdbx_seq_one_letter_code
_entity_poly.pdbx_strand_id
1 'polypeptide(L)'
;MSKVKQADIDRLIDLVGGRDNIATVSHCITRLRFVLHQPANARPKEIEQLPMVKGCFTNAGQFQVVIGTDVGDYYNALLETTGKAYADKEQAKKAARQNMKWHEQLISHFAEIFFPLLPALISGGLILGFRNVIGDVPMSNGQTLAQMHPALKTLYDFLWLIGEAIFFYLPVGICWSAVKKWAARRFLVSCSA
;
A
#
# COMPACT_ATOMS: atom_id res chain seq x y z
N MET A 1 -18.73 12.21 -24.47
CA MET A 1 -18.35 13.61 -24.77
C MET A 1 -18.30 14.39 -23.47
N SER A 2 -17.06 14.61 -23.00
CA SER A 2 -16.61 15.58 -21.98
C SER A 2 -17.64 16.08 -20.95
N LYS A 3 -17.84 15.30 -19.88
CA LYS A 3 -18.42 15.79 -18.61
C LYS A 3 -17.41 16.53 -17.73
N VAL A 4 -16.16 16.66 -18.19
CA VAL A 4 -15.11 17.36 -17.45
C VAL A 4 -15.24 18.85 -17.74
N LYS A 5 -15.66 19.62 -16.73
CA LYS A 5 -15.65 21.08 -16.81
C LYS A 5 -14.31 21.59 -16.31
N GLN A 6 -13.59 22.32 -17.16
CA GLN A 6 -12.28 22.89 -16.80
C GLN A 6 -12.36 23.76 -15.55
N ALA A 7 -13.43 24.54 -15.41
CA ALA A 7 -13.67 25.39 -14.25
C ALA A 7 -13.73 24.61 -12.91
N ASP A 8 -14.21 23.36 -12.93
CA ASP A 8 -14.25 22.52 -11.72
C ASP A 8 -12.84 22.02 -11.35
N ILE A 9 -11.97 21.81 -12.35
CA ILE A 9 -10.57 21.43 -12.16
C ILE A 9 -9.76 22.60 -11.63
N ASP A 10 -9.90 23.79 -12.22
CA ASP A 10 -9.21 25.00 -11.74
C ASP A 10 -9.59 25.30 -10.29
N ARG A 11 -10.89 25.21 -9.99
CA ARG A 11 -11.39 25.39 -8.62
C ARG A 11 -10.87 24.30 -7.67
N LEU A 12 -10.77 23.05 -8.13
CA LEU A 12 -10.15 21.98 -7.33
C LEU A 12 -8.69 22.31 -7.02
N ILE A 13 -7.91 22.77 -8.00
CA ILE A 13 -6.50 23.15 -7.84
C ILE A 13 -6.36 24.28 -6.82
N ASP A 14 -7.21 25.30 -6.90
CA ASP A 14 -7.19 26.41 -5.93
C ASP A 14 -7.52 25.93 -4.52
N LEU A 15 -8.55 25.09 -4.39
CA LEU A 15 -9.01 24.57 -3.10
C LEU A 15 -8.02 23.58 -2.45
N VAL A 16 -7.15 22.93 -3.22
CA VAL A 16 -6.03 22.14 -2.65
C VAL A 16 -4.81 22.98 -2.28
N GLY A 17 -4.88 24.31 -2.42
CA GLY A 17 -3.80 25.25 -2.08
C GLY A 17 -2.93 25.66 -3.26
N GLY A 18 -3.42 25.48 -4.49
CA GLY A 18 -2.74 25.90 -5.72
C GLY A 18 -1.82 24.84 -6.31
N ARG A 19 -1.35 25.11 -7.55
CA ARG A 19 -0.48 24.20 -8.32
C ARG A 19 0.82 23.89 -7.59
N ASP A 20 1.37 24.85 -6.86
CA ASP A 20 2.63 24.70 -6.13
C ASP A 20 2.51 23.79 -4.92
N ASN A 21 1.33 23.70 -4.32
CA ASN A 21 1.09 22.81 -3.18
C ASN A 21 0.99 21.34 -3.60
N ILE A 22 0.71 21.05 -4.87
CA ILE A 22 0.62 19.69 -5.39
C ILE A 22 2.04 19.16 -5.66
N ALA A 23 2.47 18.19 -4.84
CA ALA A 23 3.72 17.47 -5.05
C ALA A 23 3.54 16.43 -6.15
N THR A 24 2.56 15.53 -6.00
CA THR A 24 2.19 14.59 -7.06
C THR A 24 0.70 14.30 -7.06
N VAL A 25 0.19 13.91 -8.23
CA VAL A 25 -1.16 13.40 -8.40
C VAL A 25 -1.10 12.00 -9.01
N SER A 26 -1.92 11.11 -8.49
CA SER A 26 -2.15 9.77 -9.03
C SER A 26 -3.64 9.44 -8.98
N HIS A 27 -4.09 8.45 -9.73
CA HIS A 27 -5.47 7.99 -9.71
C HIS A 27 -5.55 6.48 -9.54
N CYS A 28 -6.65 6.02 -8.93
CA CYS A 28 -7.07 4.62 -8.99
C CYS A 28 -8.30 4.51 -9.88
N ILE A 29 -9.17 3.53 -9.65
CA ILE A 29 -10.39 3.33 -10.44
C ILE A 29 -11.47 4.39 -10.10
N THR A 30 -11.51 4.88 -8.86
CA THR A 30 -12.60 5.76 -8.39
C THR A 30 -12.16 7.04 -7.69
N ARG A 31 -10.84 7.23 -7.51
CA ARG A 31 -10.28 8.23 -6.60
C ARG A 31 -9.04 8.88 -7.17
N LEU A 32 -8.95 10.21 -7.03
CA LEU A 32 -7.72 10.96 -7.18
C LEU A 32 -6.97 10.98 -5.85
N ARG A 33 -5.66 10.80 -5.89
CA ARG A 33 -4.77 10.83 -4.74
C ARG A 33 -3.73 11.92 -4.95
N PHE A 34 -3.82 12.95 -4.13
CA PHE A 34 -2.92 14.08 -4.08
C PHE A 34 -1.91 13.85 -2.96
N VAL A 35 -0.64 14.00 -3.27
CA VAL A 35 0.39 14.25 -2.26
C VAL A 35 0.60 15.75 -2.27
N LEU A 36 0.30 16.39 -1.15
CA LEU A 36 0.44 17.84 -0.98
C LEU A 36 1.71 18.15 -0.21
N HIS A 37 2.36 19.29 -0.48
CA HIS A 37 3.47 19.78 0.35
C HIS A 37 2.97 20.26 1.72
N GLN A 38 1.84 20.96 1.73
CA GLN A 38 1.18 21.51 2.91
C GLN A 38 -0.31 21.12 2.91
N PRO A 39 -0.68 20.01 3.57
CA PRO A 39 -2.08 19.56 3.64
C PRO A 39 -3.02 20.57 4.31
N ALA A 40 -2.49 21.44 5.18
CA ALA A 40 -3.27 22.46 5.90
C ALA A 40 -3.91 23.51 4.96
N ASN A 41 -3.34 23.71 3.76
CA ASN A 41 -3.88 24.66 2.78
C ASN A 41 -5.06 24.09 1.99
N ALA A 42 -5.30 22.77 2.07
CA ALA A 42 -6.42 22.14 1.41
C ALA A 42 -7.73 22.40 2.18
N ARG A 43 -8.80 22.70 1.45
CA ARG A 43 -10.13 23.01 2.01
C ARG A 43 -11.13 21.88 1.74
N PRO A 44 -11.10 20.78 2.51
CA PRO A 44 -11.91 19.58 2.25
C PRO A 44 -13.41 19.88 2.14
N LYS A 45 -13.95 20.71 3.03
CA LYS A 45 -15.38 21.05 3.05
C LYS A 45 -15.84 21.78 1.79
N GLU A 46 -14.99 22.62 1.20
CA GLU A 46 -15.29 23.34 -0.04
C GLU A 46 -15.14 22.41 -1.25
N ILE A 47 -14.18 21.49 -1.19
CA ILE A 47 -13.94 20.48 -2.25
C ILE A 47 -15.13 19.52 -2.35
N GLU A 48 -15.74 19.13 -1.23
CA GLU A 48 -16.94 18.27 -1.21
C GLU A 48 -18.19 18.92 -1.79
N GLN A 49 -18.23 20.24 -1.91
CA GLN A 49 -19.34 20.96 -2.54
C GLN A 49 -19.25 20.96 -4.07
N LEU A 50 -18.12 20.56 -4.64
CA LEU A 50 -17.95 20.46 -6.08
C LEU A 50 -18.83 19.32 -6.63
N PRO A 51 -19.55 19.53 -7.75
CA PRO A 51 -20.53 18.56 -8.26
C PRO A 51 -19.89 17.23 -8.69
N MET A 52 -18.60 17.24 -9.01
CA MET A 52 -17.83 16.04 -9.38
C MET A 52 -17.33 15.23 -8.18
N VAL A 53 -17.34 15.80 -6.97
CA VAL A 53 -16.75 15.20 -5.78
C VAL A 53 -17.84 14.52 -4.95
N LYS A 54 -17.66 13.24 -4.67
CA LYS A 54 -18.55 12.45 -3.81
C LYS A 54 -18.09 12.40 -2.35
N GLY A 55 -16.87 12.86 -2.09
CA GLY A 55 -16.29 12.94 -0.75
C GLY A 55 -14.79 13.15 -0.80
N CYS A 56 -14.20 13.64 0.28
CA CYS A 56 -12.76 13.75 0.42
C CYS A 56 -12.27 13.17 1.75
N PHE A 57 -11.04 12.65 1.76
CA PHE A 57 -10.45 12.09 2.97
C PHE A 57 -8.94 12.18 2.92
N THR A 58 -8.32 12.37 4.08
CA THR A 58 -6.86 12.32 4.21
C THR A 58 -6.49 11.01 4.87
N ASN A 59 -5.66 10.20 4.20
CA ASN A 59 -5.20 8.93 4.74
C ASN A 59 -3.73 8.72 4.38
N ALA A 60 -2.93 8.32 5.38
CA ALA A 60 -1.51 8.01 5.22
C ALA A 60 -0.76 9.16 4.50
N GLY A 61 -1.01 10.40 4.94
CA GLY A 61 -0.37 11.60 4.40
C GLY A 61 -0.73 11.95 2.95
N GLN A 62 -1.74 11.29 2.36
CA GLN A 62 -2.27 11.60 1.03
C GLN A 62 -3.69 12.14 1.15
N PHE A 63 -3.97 13.25 0.46
CA PHE A 63 -5.30 13.81 0.32
C PHE A 63 -6.01 13.12 -0.85
N GLN A 64 -7.16 12.51 -0.60
CA GLN A 64 -7.87 11.71 -1.58
C GLN A 64 -9.25 12.30 -1.85
N VAL A 65 -9.59 12.40 -3.14
CA VAL A 65 -10.87 12.93 -3.62
C VAL A 65 -11.59 11.82 -4.37
N VAL A 66 -12.79 11.48 -3.91
CA VAL A 66 -13.65 10.49 -4.56
C VAL A 66 -14.43 11.17 -5.67
N ILE A 67 -14.25 10.71 -6.91
CA ILE A 67 -15.01 11.22 -8.07
C ILE A 67 -15.96 10.13 -8.56
N GLY A 68 -15.45 8.91 -8.77
CA GLY A 68 -16.18 7.79 -9.36
C GLY A 68 -15.49 7.25 -10.61
N THR A 69 -16.26 6.59 -11.47
CA THR A 69 -15.76 5.93 -12.69
C THR A 69 -15.07 6.86 -13.67
N ASP A 70 -15.42 8.15 -13.65
CA ASP A 70 -14.94 9.14 -14.62
C ASP A 70 -13.58 9.75 -14.21
N VAL A 71 -12.92 9.21 -13.17
CA VAL A 71 -11.70 9.77 -12.59
C VAL A 71 -10.54 9.89 -13.59
N GLY A 72 -10.49 9.01 -14.60
CA GLY A 72 -9.45 9.04 -15.63
C GLY A 72 -9.50 10.33 -16.47
N ASP A 73 -10.70 10.77 -16.83
CA ASP A 73 -10.88 11.98 -17.64
C ASP A 73 -10.47 13.23 -16.84
N TYR A 74 -10.84 13.31 -15.56
CA TYR A 74 -10.45 14.40 -14.66
C TYR A 74 -8.94 14.40 -14.38
N TYR A 75 -8.32 13.22 -14.25
CA TYR A 75 -6.88 13.10 -14.06
C TYR A 75 -6.12 13.66 -15.28
N ASN A 76 -6.53 13.30 -16.49
CA ASN A 76 -5.90 13.77 -17.72
C ASN A 76 -6.02 15.29 -17.87
N ALA A 77 -7.21 15.85 -17.67
CA ALA A 77 -7.42 17.29 -17.74
C ALA A 77 -6.67 18.05 -16.62
N LEU A 78 -6.51 17.45 -15.44
CA LEU A 78 -5.70 18.02 -14.35
C LEU A 78 -4.21 18.00 -14.70
N LEU A 79 -3.71 16.95 -15.35
CA LEU A 79 -2.33 16.89 -15.84
C LEU A 79 -2.05 17.96 -16.89
N GLU A 80 -2.94 18.15 -17.86
CA GLU A 80 -2.82 19.20 -18.89
C GLU A 80 -2.75 20.60 -18.26
N THR A 81 -3.52 20.82 -17.21
CA THR A 81 -3.60 22.13 -16.53
C THR A 81 -2.42 22.39 -15.62
N THR A 82 -1.96 21.38 -14.89
CA THR A 82 -0.94 21.56 -13.84
C THR A 82 0.47 21.44 -14.42
N GLY A 83 0.66 20.80 -15.57
CA GLY A 83 1.95 20.55 -16.21
C GLY A 83 2.91 19.65 -15.40
N LYS A 84 2.57 19.37 -14.13
CA LYS A 84 3.26 18.46 -13.21
C LYS A 84 2.89 17.01 -13.54
N ALA A 85 3.29 16.57 -14.72
CA ALA A 85 3.33 15.16 -15.04
C ALA A 85 4.45 14.51 -14.21
N TYR A 86 4.06 13.62 -13.29
CA TYR A 86 4.99 12.75 -12.56
C TYR A 86 6.10 13.49 -11.81
N ALA A 87 5.81 13.98 -10.60
CA ALA A 87 6.90 14.18 -9.65
C ALA A 87 7.53 12.83 -9.32
N ASP A 88 8.85 12.84 -9.21
CA ASP A 88 9.70 11.70 -8.90
C ASP A 88 9.08 10.88 -7.76
N LYS A 89 8.90 9.57 -7.97
CA LYS A 89 8.26 8.66 -6.99
C LYS A 89 8.93 8.74 -5.62
N GLU A 90 10.22 9.08 -5.59
CA GLU A 90 11.01 9.38 -4.40
C GLU A 90 10.51 10.62 -3.63
N GLN A 91 10.34 11.76 -4.31
CA GLN A 91 9.86 13.02 -3.70
C GLN A 91 8.40 12.89 -3.24
N ALA A 92 7.56 12.23 -4.04
CA ALA A 92 6.19 11.91 -3.67
C ALA A 92 6.11 11.07 -2.39
N LYS A 93 7.00 10.06 -2.24
CA LYS A 93 7.07 9.24 -1.02
C LYS A 93 7.57 10.02 0.19
N LYS A 94 8.54 10.94 0.02
CA LYS A 94 9.04 11.79 1.11
C LYS A 94 7.98 12.77 1.59
N ALA A 95 7.29 13.47 0.68
CA ALA A 95 6.24 14.42 1.03
C ALA A 95 5.03 13.70 1.68
N ALA A 96 4.60 12.55 1.15
CA ALA A 96 3.55 11.75 1.78
C ALA A 96 3.93 11.29 3.19
N ARG A 97 5.19 10.86 3.39
CA ARG A 97 5.68 10.48 4.72
C ARG A 97 5.72 11.64 5.70
N GLN A 98 6.17 12.82 5.29
CA GLN A 98 6.21 14.00 6.15
C GLN A 98 4.81 14.37 6.68
N ASN A 99 3.77 14.12 5.88
CA ASN A 99 2.39 14.39 6.27
C ASN A 99 1.69 13.27 7.05
N MET A 100 2.32 12.11 7.21
CA MET A 100 1.79 11.03 8.06
C MET A 100 2.04 11.33 9.54
N LYS A 101 1.10 10.96 10.41
CA LYS A 101 1.30 11.03 11.85
C LYS A 101 2.43 10.08 12.28
N TRP A 102 3.13 10.37 13.37
CA TRP A 102 4.29 9.60 13.83
C TRP A 102 4.00 8.09 14.00
N HIS A 103 2.79 7.72 14.43
CA HIS A 103 2.38 6.31 14.57
C HIS A 103 2.11 5.65 13.22
N GLU A 104 1.49 6.36 12.27
CA GLU A 104 1.31 5.87 10.89
C GLU A 104 2.64 5.69 10.19
N GLN A 105 3.60 6.61 10.41
CA GLN A 105 4.97 6.50 9.90
C GLN A 105 5.66 5.25 10.45
N LEU A 106 5.51 4.98 11.76
CA LEU A 106 6.09 3.80 12.40
C LEU A 106 5.49 2.51 11.83
N ILE A 107 4.16 2.42 11.73
CA ILE A 107 3.47 1.25 11.14
C ILE A 107 3.87 1.06 9.68
N SER A 108 3.89 2.12 8.87
CA SER A 108 4.38 2.07 7.49
C SER A 108 5.83 1.61 7.42
N HIS A 109 6.65 2.02 8.40
CA HIS A 109 8.03 1.58 8.47
C HIS A 109 8.15 0.08 8.76
N PHE A 110 7.40 -0.44 9.72
CA PHE A 110 7.36 -1.88 9.98
C PHE A 110 6.80 -2.65 8.78
N ALA A 111 5.68 -2.20 8.20
CA ALA A 111 5.04 -2.86 7.05
C ALA A 111 5.99 -3.02 5.85
N GLU A 112 6.81 -2.01 5.57
CA GLU A 112 7.83 -2.08 4.51
C GLU A 112 8.93 -3.11 4.74
N ILE A 113 9.24 -3.47 5.98
CA ILE A 113 10.19 -4.54 6.29
C ILE A 113 9.55 -5.91 6.02
N PHE A 114 8.24 -6.04 6.28
CA PHE A 114 7.50 -7.28 6.09
C PHE A 114 6.98 -7.50 4.67
N PHE A 115 6.80 -6.46 3.84
CA PHE A 115 6.32 -6.63 2.46
C PHE A 115 7.09 -7.67 1.64
N PRO A 116 8.44 -7.70 1.64
CA PRO A 116 9.20 -8.74 0.95
C PRO A 116 9.03 -10.15 1.54
N LEU A 117 8.65 -10.24 2.81
CA LEU A 117 8.48 -11.49 3.55
C LEU A 117 7.06 -12.05 3.45
N LEU A 118 6.06 -11.22 3.07
CA LEU A 118 4.66 -11.63 2.98
C LEU A 118 4.44 -12.87 2.10
N PRO A 119 5.01 -12.99 0.89
CA PRO A 119 4.78 -14.18 0.07
C PRO A 119 5.27 -15.46 0.75
N ALA A 120 6.46 -15.43 1.36
CA ALA A 120 7.02 -16.58 2.06
C ALA A 120 6.20 -16.95 3.31
N LEU A 121 5.78 -15.95 4.09
CA LEU A 121 4.92 -16.13 5.26
C LEU A 121 3.57 -16.74 4.91
N ILE A 122 2.91 -16.23 3.86
CA ILE A 122 1.61 -16.72 3.42
C ILE A 122 1.73 -18.17 2.91
N SER A 123 2.73 -18.46 2.07
CA SER A 123 2.96 -19.82 1.56
C SER A 123 3.30 -20.80 2.69
N GLY A 124 4.23 -20.45 3.59
CA GLY A 124 4.61 -21.30 4.72
C GLY A 124 3.45 -21.55 5.69
N GLY A 125 2.67 -20.50 6.00
CA GLY A 125 1.49 -20.61 6.85
C GLY A 125 0.38 -21.49 6.26
N LEU A 126 0.13 -21.39 4.96
CA LEU A 126 -0.85 -22.25 4.27
C LEU A 126 -0.40 -23.71 4.22
N ILE A 127 0.90 -23.97 4.00
CA ILE A 127 1.47 -25.33 4.00
C ILE A 127 1.31 -25.98 5.39
N LEU A 128 1.66 -25.26 6.46
CA LEU A 128 1.47 -25.76 7.83
C LEU A 128 -0.01 -25.91 8.19
N GLY A 129 -0.86 -24.97 7.77
CA GLY A 129 -2.31 -25.06 7.98
C GLY A 129 -2.92 -26.29 7.30
N PHE A 130 -2.54 -26.55 6.05
CA PHE A 130 -2.97 -27.74 5.32
C PHE A 130 -2.47 -29.04 5.99
N ARG A 131 -1.24 -29.03 6.49
CA ARG A 131 -0.66 -30.13 7.25
C ARG A 131 -1.43 -30.41 8.55
N ASN A 132 -1.83 -29.37 9.30
CA ASN A 132 -2.63 -29.53 10.51
C ASN A 132 -4.01 -30.15 10.22
N VAL A 133 -4.63 -29.80 9.07
CA VAL A 133 -5.90 -30.43 8.65
C VAL A 133 -5.73 -31.92 8.36
N ILE A 134 -4.60 -32.34 7.81
CA ILE A 134 -4.34 -33.77 7.49
C ILE A 134 -3.99 -34.58 8.74
N GLY A 135 -3.18 -34.03 9.65
CA GLY A 135 -2.62 -34.80 10.76
C GLY A 135 -3.24 -34.56 12.13
N ASP A 136 -3.84 -33.40 12.37
CA ASP A 136 -4.23 -32.98 13.73
C ASP A 136 -5.76 -32.79 13.89
N VAL A 137 -6.52 -32.76 12.78
CA VAL A 137 -7.99 -32.77 12.84
C VAL A 137 -8.50 -34.21 12.93
N PRO A 138 -9.17 -34.60 14.03
CA PRO A 138 -9.76 -35.93 14.13
C PRO A 138 -10.93 -36.06 13.17
N MET A 139 -10.84 -37.01 12.23
CA MET A 139 -11.96 -37.37 11.36
C MET A 139 -12.79 -38.50 12.01
N SER A 140 -13.75 -39.06 11.28
CA SER A 140 -14.63 -40.15 11.74
C SER A 140 -13.83 -41.30 12.39
N ASN A 141 -14.25 -41.68 13.60
CA ASN A 141 -13.68 -42.73 14.47
C ASN A 141 -12.38 -42.40 15.23
N GLY A 142 -11.98 -41.12 15.35
CA GLY A 142 -10.87 -40.71 16.23
C GLY A 142 -9.48 -41.06 15.68
N GLN A 143 -9.40 -41.50 14.42
CA GLN A 143 -8.16 -41.68 13.67
C GLN A 143 -7.94 -40.48 12.74
N THR A 144 -6.69 -40.05 12.61
CA THR A 144 -6.32 -38.92 11.74
C THR A 144 -6.20 -39.40 10.29
N LEU A 145 -6.38 -38.50 9.31
CA LEU A 145 -6.25 -38.87 7.88
C LEU A 145 -4.85 -39.42 7.56
N ALA A 146 -3.83 -38.96 8.29
CA ALA A 146 -2.47 -39.50 8.23
C ALA A 146 -2.37 -40.97 8.71
N GLN A 147 -3.19 -41.41 9.66
CA GLN A 147 -3.20 -42.80 10.14
C GLN A 147 -3.97 -43.75 9.22
N MET A 148 -4.98 -43.25 8.50
CA MET A 148 -5.78 -44.07 7.57
C MET A 148 -5.09 -44.30 6.21
N HIS A 149 -4.23 -43.39 5.76
CA HIS A 149 -3.53 -43.51 4.47
C HIS A 149 -2.01 -43.27 4.60
N PRO A 150 -1.14 -44.26 4.30
CA PRO A 150 0.32 -44.11 4.40
C PRO A 150 0.90 -43.03 3.46
N ALA A 151 0.22 -42.75 2.34
CA ALA A 151 0.57 -41.64 1.45
C ALA A 151 0.37 -40.26 2.10
N LEU A 152 -0.69 -40.09 2.91
CA LEU A 152 -0.97 -38.84 3.62
C LEU A 152 -0.04 -38.64 4.82
N LYS A 153 0.42 -39.73 5.45
CA LYS A 153 1.48 -39.67 6.47
C LYS A 153 2.80 -39.16 5.90
N THR A 154 3.22 -39.70 4.74
CA THR A 154 4.46 -39.27 4.07
C THR A 154 4.38 -37.81 3.64
N LEU A 155 3.22 -37.39 3.14
CA LEU A 155 2.95 -35.99 2.79
C LEU A 155 2.99 -35.09 4.05
N TYR A 156 2.37 -35.50 5.15
CA TYR A 156 2.39 -34.80 6.44
C TYR A 156 3.83 -34.58 6.95
N ASP A 157 4.64 -35.64 6.97
CA ASP A 157 6.04 -35.60 7.42
C ASP A 157 6.89 -34.68 6.51
N PHE A 158 6.66 -34.72 5.19
CA PHE A 158 7.35 -33.87 4.21
C PHE A 158 6.96 -32.38 4.32
N LEU A 159 5.68 -32.08 4.56
CA LEU A 159 5.19 -30.70 4.71
C LEU A 159 5.73 -30.03 5.98
N TRP A 160 6.02 -30.80 7.04
CA TRP A 160 6.69 -30.28 8.24
C TRP A 160 8.05 -29.69 7.88
N LEU A 161 8.86 -30.41 7.11
CA LEU A 161 10.22 -29.99 6.75
C LEU A 161 10.23 -28.66 5.98
N ILE A 162 9.34 -28.51 4.99
CA ILE A 162 9.24 -27.29 4.18
C ILE A 162 8.72 -26.12 5.02
N GLY A 163 7.69 -26.36 5.83
CA GLY A 163 7.12 -25.35 6.71
C GLY A 163 8.17 -24.84 7.71
N GLU A 164 8.82 -25.74 8.44
CA GLU A 164 9.84 -25.40 9.43
C GLU A 164 11.03 -24.66 8.81
N ALA A 165 11.49 -25.07 7.62
CA ALA A 165 12.55 -24.37 6.92
C ALA A 165 12.21 -22.90 6.65
N ILE A 166 10.99 -22.60 6.18
CA ILE A 166 10.56 -21.22 5.88
C ILE A 166 10.57 -20.36 7.16
N PHE A 167 10.07 -20.89 8.28
CA PHE A 167 10.04 -20.16 9.55
C PHE A 167 11.43 -20.07 10.21
N PHE A 168 12.31 -21.04 10.00
CA PHE A 168 13.69 -21.00 10.47
C PHE A 168 14.51 -19.89 9.80
N TYR A 169 14.30 -19.67 8.49
CA TYR A 169 14.97 -18.59 7.74
C TYR A 169 14.28 -17.22 7.87
N LEU A 170 13.10 -17.16 8.47
CA LEU A 170 12.35 -15.92 8.63
C LEU A 170 13.09 -14.83 9.41
N PRO A 171 13.75 -15.11 10.57
CA PRO A 171 14.56 -14.11 11.27
C PRO A 171 15.68 -13.54 10.39
N VAL A 172 16.35 -14.39 9.60
CA VAL A 172 17.40 -13.98 8.67
C VAL A 172 16.85 -13.05 7.59
N GLY A 173 15.67 -13.37 7.04
CA GLY A 173 14.98 -12.55 6.07
C GLY A 173 14.53 -11.18 6.62
N ILE A 174 14.14 -11.13 7.89
CA ILE A 174 13.82 -9.87 8.60
C ILE A 174 15.08 -9.01 8.74
N CYS A 175 16.19 -9.59 9.21
CA CYS A 175 17.48 -8.89 9.33
C CYS A 175 17.93 -8.32 7.97
N TRP A 176 17.84 -9.12 6.90
CA TRP A 176 18.18 -8.68 5.55
C TRP A 176 17.30 -7.53 5.07
N SER A 177 15.99 -7.65 5.24
CA SER A 177 15.02 -6.62 4.81
C SER A 177 15.20 -5.31 5.60
N ALA A 178 15.51 -5.41 6.89
CA ALA A 178 15.88 -4.26 7.71
C ALA A 178 17.16 -3.61 7.16
N VAL A 179 18.26 -4.35 7.01
CA VAL A 179 19.54 -3.80 6.52
C VAL A 179 19.38 -3.13 5.15
N LYS A 180 18.70 -3.77 4.20
CA LYS A 180 18.44 -3.19 2.87
C LYS A 180 17.70 -1.85 2.96
N LYS A 181 16.77 -1.72 3.90
CA LYS A 181 16.00 -0.49 4.12
C LYS A 181 16.84 0.61 4.77
N TRP A 182 17.64 0.27 5.77
CA TRP A 182 18.55 1.21 6.43
C TRP A 182 19.67 1.67 5.48
N ALA A 183 20.21 0.78 4.66
CA ALA A 183 21.18 1.08 3.61
C ALA A 183 20.61 2.00 2.53
N ALA A 184 19.38 1.74 2.06
CA ALA A 184 18.70 2.62 1.11
C ALA A 184 18.48 4.04 1.68
N ARG A 185 18.19 4.15 2.98
CA ARG A 185 18.07 5.46 3.66
C ARG A 185 19.42 6.17 3.75
N ARG A 186 20.51 5.45 4.04
CA ARG A 186 21.86 6.03 4.14
C ARG A 186 22.37 6.56 2.80
N PHE A 187 22.07 5.85 1.70
CA PHE A 187 22.46 6.27 0.35
C PHE A 187 21.75 7.57 -0.07
N LEU A 188 20.45 7.72 0.25
CA LEU A 188 19.70 8.94 -0.04
C LEU A 188 20.12 10.16 0.78
N VAL A 189 20.60 9.99 2.00
CA VAL A 189 21.10 11.10 2.84
C VAL A 189 22.48 11.56 2.39
N SER A 190 23.33 10.66 1.89
CA SER A 190 24.67 11.00 1.38
C SER A 190 24.66 11.69 0.01
N CYS A 191 23.56 11.57 -0.75
CA CYS A 191 23.42 12.20 -2.07
C CYS A 191 22.71 13.58 -2.01
N SER A 192 22.26 13.99 -0.82
CA SER A 192 21.57 15.26 -0.57
C SER A 192 22.37 16.23 0.32
N ALA A 193 23.67 15.97 0.51
CA ALA A 193 24.65 16.83 1.18
C ALA A 193 25.78 17.13 0.21
#